data_AF-A0A497UBI8-F1
#
_entry.id   AF-A0A497UBI8-F1
#
_cell.length_a   1.000
_cell.length_b   1.000
_cell.length_c   1.000
_cell.angle_alpha   90.00
_cell.angle_beta   90.00
_cell.angle_gamma   90.00
#
_symmetry.space_group_name_H-M   'P 1'
#
loop_
_entity.id
_entity.type
_entity.pdbx_description
1 polymer ?
#
loop_
_entity_poly.entity_id
_entity_poly.type
_entity_poly.pdbx_seq_one_letter_code
_entity_poly.pdbx_strand_id
1 'polypeptide(L)'
;MNTKIKLAVLAVCSGTFYIQAQNTVVGTGTLGTGNVAPPSTQNTVVGSLIGGAGNTGGSNSFFGYQAGMTNTGGGKNTFLGALGGVNNISGGENVFIGYSSGNKNSSGNYNTFTGSYSGFNSSKASNNVFTGWSAGYSNIKGEHNVFSGYKSGYYNIADNNSFYGAFSGLSNTSGSENTFFGALSGLNNTTGVQNVYLGANSGYKNSTGNDNVFVGYSAGLNTTASYNVFVGSSSGFNNTTGTFNTFTGNNSGLYNKDGYSNSFYGYDSGRSNSTGYRNTFTGTNSGFSNITGYDNVYVGASSGYENTTGVNNVFVGFIAGLNTTTSYNTFIGGRAGALNSSGQGNTYIGSNAGYSNNTGSRNVFLGDSAGYNELGSNKLHIANSATTTLIYGDFSTGKVGIGGINTYATPDAFPATAGAVSLANYKLFVKGGILTEEVRVNLMSAWADYVFAPEYQLKPLAEVETFIKENGHLPNVPSAAKVAEEGLELGEMAKIQQEKIEELTLYLIEQNKKIEELTKQVKILSERN
;
A
#
# COMPACT_ATOMS: atom_id res chain seq x y z
N MET A 1 -44.51 89.91 -4.30
CA MET A 1 -44.75 88.45 -4.07
C MET A 1 -43.43 87.72 -4.22
N ASN A 2 -43.12 86.86 -3.24
CA ASN A 2 -41.90 86.08 -3.08
C ASN A 2 -41.52 85.23 -4.30
N THR A 3 -40.24 85.21 -4.66
CA THR A 3 -39.50 83.93 -4.82
C THR A 3 -38.00 84.15 -4.73
N LYS A 4 -37.39 83.64 -3.65
CA LYS A 4 -35.93 83.50 -3.51
C LYS A 4 -35.51 82.27 -4.32
N ILE A 5 -34.68 82.45 -5.34
CA ILE A 5 -33.80 81.38 -5.86
C ILE A 5 -32.38 81.83 -5.55
N LYS A 6 -31.74 81.14 -4.59
CA LYS A 6 -30.31 81.28 -4.33
C LYS A 6 -29.55 80.60 -5.46
N LEU A 7 -28.87 81.38 -6.30
CA LEU A 7 -27.87 80.89 -7.23
C LEU A 7 -26.63 80.51 -6.41
N ALA A 8 -26.36 79.21 -6.29
CA ALA A 8 -25.13 78.72 -5.70
C ALA A 8 -23.96 79.07 -6.63
N VAL A 9 -23.00 79.85 -6.13
CA VAL A 9 -21.73 80.13 -6.79
C VAL A 9 -20.97 78.82 -6.92
N LEU A 10 -20.88 78.30 -8.15
CA LEU A 10 -19.98 77.21 -8.48
C LEU A 10 -18.57 77.79 -8.54
N ALA A 11 -17.79 77.60 -7.47
CA ALA A 11 -16.37 77.91 -7.47
C ALA A 11 -15.65 76.94 -8.43
N VAL A 12 -15.46 77.37 -9.68
CA VAL A 12 -14.60 76.67 -10.63
C VAL A 12 -13.16 76.82 -10.14
N CYS A 13 -12.59 75.76 -9.58
CA CYS A 13 -11.14 75.69 -9.34
C CYS A 13 -10.42 75.82 -10.69
N SER A 14 -9.59 76.85 -10.83
CA SER A 14 -8.70 77.07 -11.97
C SER A 14 -7.58 76.04 -11.97
N GLY A 15 -7.78 74.92 -12.67
CA GLY A 15 -6.70 74.00 -13.06
C GLY A 15 -6.09 74.46 -14.38
N THR A 16 -4.80 74.78 -14.40
CA THR A 16 -4.06 75.12 -15.62
C THR A 16 -3.75 73.83 -16.40
N PHE A 17 -4.31 73.67 -17.60
CA PHE A 17 -3.96 72.57 -18.51
C PHE A 17 -2.66 72.92 -19.26
N TYR A 18 -1.54 72.27 -18.93
CA TYR A 18 -0.32 72.31 -19.74
C TYR A 18 -0.35 71.18 -20.76
N ILE A 19 -0.43 71.51 -22.06
CA ILE A 19 -0.18 70.55 -23.14
C ILE A 19 1.32 70.59 -23.45
N GLN A 20 2.10 69.75 -22.77
CA GLN A 20 3.47 69.42 -23.16
C GLN A 20 3.52 67.93 -23.51
N ALA A 21 3.96 67.62 -24.74
CA ALA A 21 4.24 66.27 -25.25
C ALA A 21 3.16 65.18 -24.94
N GLN A 22 1.95 65.28 -25.51
CA GLN A 22 0.88 64.25 -25.39
C GLN A 22 0.58 63.76 -23.95
N ASN A 23 0.93 64.51 -22.91
CA ASN A 23 0.70 64.16 -21.51
C ASN A 23 -0.52 64.90 -20.95
N THR A 24 -1.27 64.26 -20.04
CA THR A 24 -2.43 64.85 -19.34
C THR A 24 -2.14 64.92 -17.84
N VAL A 25 -2.17 66.11 -17.24
CA VAL A 25 -1.93 66.32 -15.80
C VAL A 25 -3.09 67.11 -15.17
N VAL A 26 -3.68 66.58 -14.09
CA VAL A 26 -4.81 67.19 -13.37
C VAL A 26 -4.58 67.11 -11.85
N GLY A 27 -4.30 68.21 -11.17
CA GLY A 27 -4.06 68.21 -9.71
C GLY A 27 -3.62 69.54 -9.11
N THR A 28 -3.49 69.59 -7.79
CA THR A 28 -3.03 70.77 -7.03
C THR A 28 -1.73 70.47 -6.28
N GLY A 29 -0.78 71.41 -6.32
CA GLY A 29 0.48 71.35 -5.58
C GLY A 29 1.62 72.13 -6.23
N THR A 30 2.20 73.08 -5.50
CA THR A 30 3.32 73.96 -5.92
C THR A 30 4.66 73.24 -6.05
N LEU A 31 4.76 71.96 -5.65
CA LEU A 31 5.95 71.11 -5.78
C LEU A 31 5.72 69.87 -6.68
N GLY A 32 4.62 69.83 -7.42
CA GLY A 32 4.20 68.62 -8.13
C GLY A 32 3.29 68.87 -9.33
N THR A 33 3.53 69.95 -10.08
CA THR A 33 3.21 69.90 -11.51
C THR A 33 4.26 68.97 -12.11
N GLY A 34 3.91 67.70 -12.33
CA GLY A 34 4.81 66.74 -12.94
C GLY A 34 5.33 67.31 -14.25
N ASN A 35 6.58 67.79 -14.24
CA ASN A 35 7.26 68.22 -15.45
C ASN A 35 7.64 66.94 -16.18
N VAL A 36 6.66 66.34 -16.86
CA VAL A 36 6.83 65.20 -17.77
C VAL A 36 7.52 65.76 -19.01
N ALA A 37 8.78 66.13 -18.83
CA ALA A 37 9.59 66.73 -19.86
C ALA A 37 10.04 65.64 -20.84
N PRO A 38 10.13 65.95 -22.16
CA PRO A 38 10.66 65.02 -23.15
C PRO A 38 11.97 64.35 -22.67
N PRO A 39 12.18 63.04 -22.94
CA PRO A 39 11.54 62.27 -24.01
C PRO A 39 10.22 61.54 -23.67
N SER A 40 9.63 61.71 -22.49
CA SER A 40 8.44 60.95 -22.11
C SER A 40 7.13 61.49 -22.72
N THR A 41 6.32 60.58 -23.28
CA THR A 41 5.03 60.88 -23.95
C THR A 41 3.90 59.97 -23.45
N GLN A 42 2.64 60.38 -23.63
CA GLN A 42 1.42 59.59 -23.36
C GLN A 42 1.14 59.24 -21.89
N ASN A 43 1.62 60.05 -20.96
CA ASN A 43 1.35 59.88 -19.53
C ASN A 43 0.05 60.58 -19.09
N THR A 44 -0.74 59.94 -18.24
CA THR A 44 -1.92 60.51 -17.58
C THR A 44 -1.70 60.54 -16.07
N VAL A 45 -1.83 61.71 -15.44
CA VAL A 45 -1.55 61.95 -14.02
C VAL A 45 -2.68 62.74 -13.38
N VAL A 46 -3.33 62.18 -12.33
CA VAL A 46 -4.49 62.79 -11.67
C VAL A 46 -4.42 62.69 -10.13
N GLY A 47 -4.31 63.83 -9.43
CA GLY A 47 -4.25 63.94 -7.95
C GLY A 47 -3.10 64.84 -7.43
N SER A 48 -2.83 64.80 -6.13
CA SER A 48 -1.84 65.70 -5.47
C SER A 48 -0.53 64.99 -5.12
N LEU A 49 0.59 65.74 -5.18
CA LEU A 49 1.96 65.27 -4.92
C LEU A 49 2.37 64.02 -5.74
N ILE A 50 1.89 63.92 -6.98
CA ILE A 50 2.14 62.76 -7.86
C ILE A 50 3.49 62.87 -8.54
N GLY A 51 4.13 61.72 -8.76
CA GLY A 51 5.43 61.61 -9.41
C GLY A 51 5.38 61.85 -10.91
N GLY A 52 6.44 62.46 -11.42
CA GLY A 52 6.55 62.85 -12.82
C GLY A 52 7.65 63.86 -13.08
N ALA A 53 8.18 64.52 -12.05
CA ALA A 53 9.35 65.39 -12.18
C ALA A 53 10.59 64.53 -12.50
N GLY A 54 10.94 64.46 -13.79
CA GLY A 54 12.09 63.68 -14.30
C GLY A 54 11.75 62.27 -14.82
N ASN A 55 10.47 61.94 -15.02
CA ASN A 55 10.10 60.66 -15.65
C ASN A 55 10.47 60.65 -17.14
N THR A 56 11.42 59.83 -17.56
CA THR A 56 11.76 59.58 -18.98
C THR A 56 10.95 58.42 -19.59
N GLY A 57 10.15 57.70 -18.81
CA GLY A 57 9.29 56.61 -19.26
C GLY A 57 7.92 57.09 -19.78
N GLY A 58 7.47 56.55 -20.92
CA GLY A 58 6.19 56.89 -21.55
C GLY A 58 5.02 55.98 -21.15
N SER A 59 3.81 56.37 -21.51
CA SER A 59 2.56 55.58 -21.42
C SER A 59 2.12 55.18 -20.01
N ASN A 60 2.41 55.97 -18.98
CA ASN A 60 1.99 55.72 -17.60
C ASN A 60 0.61 56.34 -17.27
N SER A 61 -0.12 55.73 -16.33
CA SER A 61 -1.42 56.19 -15.83
C SER A 61 -1.42 56.21 -14.30
N PHE A 62 -1.32 57.40 -13.68
CA PHE A 62 -1.22 57.57 -12.23
C PHE A 62 -2.42 58.34 -11.66
N PHE A 63 -3.09 57.75 -10.68
CA PHE A 63 -4.30 58.29 -10.05
C PHE A 63 -4.22 58.18 -8.52
N GLY A 64 -4.31 59.31 -7.82
CA GLY A 64 -4.35 59.39 -6.34
C GLY A 64 -3.13 60.06 -5.70
N TYR A 65 -3.21 60.34 -4.40
CA TYR A 65 -2.15 61.02 -3.63
C TYR A 65 -0.82 60.27 -3.71
N GLN A 66 0.25 60.93 -4.17
CA GLN A 66 1.62 60.37 -4.29
C GLN A 66 1.76 59.08 -5.13
N ALA A 67 0.83 58.79 -6.04
CA ALA A 67 0.99 57.67 -6.95
C ALA A 67 2.27 57.84 -7.81
N GLY A 68 3.11 56.81 -7.92
CA GLY A 68 4.31 56.84 -8.77
C GLY A 68 5.34 57.92 -8.46
N MET A 69 5.36 58.47 -7.23
CA MET A 69 6.09 59.69 -6.85
C MET A 69 7.54 59.79 -7.35
N THR A 70 8.30 58.71 -7.26
CA THR A 70 9.74 58.69 -7.62
C THR A 70 10.02 58.13 -9.01
N ASN A 71 9.02 57.95 -9.87
CA ASN A 71 9.22 57.31 -11.17
C ASN A 71 10.06 58.19 -12.10
N THR A 72 11.29 57.75 -12.38
CA THR A 72 12.27 58.48 -13.20
C THR A 72 12.47 57.86 -14.59
N GLY A 73 12.17 56.57 -14.79
CA GLY A 73 12.36 55.93 -16.10
C GLY A 73 11.41 54.79 -16.46
N GLY A 74 10.58 54.33 -15.52
CA GLY A 74 9.63 53.23 -15.77
C GLY A 74 8.49 53.65 -16.70
N GLY A 75 8.27 52.91 -17.79
CA GLY A 75 7.18 53.14 -18.74
C GLY A 75 6.01 52.15 -18.58
N LYS A 76 4.86 52.48 -19.17
CA LYS A 76 3.67 51.63 -19.26
C LYS A 76 3.09 51.13 -17.92
N ASN A 77 3.23 51.93 -16.86
CA ASN A 77 2.69 51.60 -15.55
C ASN A 77 1.26 52.15 -15.36
N THR A 78 0.41 51.42 -14.63
CA THR A 78 -0.93 51.88 -14.20
C THR A 78 -1.01 51.85 -12.68
N PHE A 79 -0.99 53.01 -12.01
CA PHE A 79 -1.11 53.13 -10.56
C PHE A 79 -2.40 53.84 -10.18
N LEU A 80 -3.28 53.17 -9.42
CA LEU A 80 -4.58 53.67 -9.00
C LEU A 80 -4.76 53.48 -7.48
N GLY A 81 -4.65 54.56 -6.73
CA GLY A 81 -4.78 54.57 -5.27
C GLY A 81 -3.72 55.44 -4.60
N ALA A 82 -4.05 55.95 -3.41
CA ALA A 82 -3.08 56.73 -2.64
C ALA A 82 -1.86 55.86 -2.28
N LEU A 83 -0.67 56.42 -2.45
CA LEU A 83 0.64 55.80 -2.17
C LEU A 83 0.98 54.57 -3.04
N GLY A 84 0.25 54.33 -4.14
CA GLY A 84 0.54 53.25 -5.08
C GLY A 84 1.86 53.50 -5.84
N GLY A 85 2.79 52.54 -5.82
CA GLY A 85 4.05 52.64 -6.56
C GLY A 85 4.95 53.84 -6.20
N VAL A 86 4.82 54.41 -5.00
CA VAL A 86 5.52 55.64 -4.57
C VAL A 86 7.01 55.61 -4.88
N ASN A 87 7.69 54.52 -4.54
CA ASN A 87 9.15 54.40 -4.68
C ASN A 87 9.59 53.77 -6.01
N ASN A 88 8.70 53.63 -7.00
CA ASN A 88 9.05 53.10 -8.32
C ASN A 88 10.07 54.04 -8.95
N ILE A 89 11.29 53.59 -9.24
CA ILE A 89 12.35 54.43 -9.84
C ILE A 89 12.42 54.15 -11.35
N SER A 90 12.58 52.88 -11.72
CA SER A 90 12.79 52.42 -13.09
C SER A 90 11.91 51.23 -13.53
N GLY A 91 11.06 50.70 -12.64
CA GLY A 91 10.19 49.57 -12.95
C GLY A 91 9.11 49.93 -13.97
N GLY A 92 8.96 49.12 -15.01
CA GLY A 92 8.00 49.29 -16.09
C GLY A 92 6.95 48.17 -16.18
N GLU A 93 5.89 48.43 -16.92
CA GLU A 93 4.81 47.48 -17.22
C GLU A 93 4.13 46.92 -15.96
N ASN A 94 4.00 47.74 -14.91
CA ASN A 94 3.33 47.35 -13.66
C ASN A 94 1.91 47.92 -13.54
N VAL A 95 1.01 47.16 -12.92
CA VAL A 95 -0.36 47.58 -12.58
C VAL A 95 -0.55 47.52 -11.07
N PHE A 96 -0.63 48.66 -10.37
CA PHE A 96 -0.84 48.74 -8.92
C PHE A 96 -2.16 49.41 -8.59
N ILE A 97 -3.08 48.70 -7.95
CA ILE A 97 -4.42 49.19 -7.62
C ILE A 97 -4.69 49.00 -6.13
N GLY A 98 -4.98 50.07 -5.41
CA GLY A 98 -5.27 50.08 -3.98
C GLY A 98 -4.28 50.92 -3.16
N TYR A 99 -4.62 51.14 -1.89
CA TYR A 99 -3.79 51.95 -0.98
C TYR A 99 -2.41 51.31 -0.76
N SER A 100 -1.33 52.04 -1.03
CA SER A 100 0.06 51.58 -0.87
C SER A 100 0.41 50.28 -1.61
N SER A 101 -0.30 49.94 -2.68
CA SER A 101 0.05 48.79 -3.52
C SER A 101 1.40 49.02 -4.24
N GLY A 102 2.31 48.05 -4.19
CA GLY A 102 3.64 48.14 -4.81
C GLY A 102 4.52 49.29 -4.29
N ASN A 103 4.29 49.79 -3.07
CA ASN A 103 4.87 51.05 -2.57
C ASN A 103 6.40 51.10 -2.65
N LYS A 104 7.10 50.00 -2.33
CA LYS A 104 8.56 49.92 -2.31
C LYS A 104 9.17 49.39 -3.60
N ASN A 105 8.38 49.14 -4.66
CA ASN A 105 8.95 48.75 -5.95
C ASN A 105 9.94 49.81 -6.39
N SER A 106 11.18 49.44 -6.73
CA SER A 106 12.25 50.34 -7.18
C SER A 106 12.57 50.12 -8.65
N SER A 107 12.60 48.86 -9.09
CA SER A 107 13.03 48.46 -10.45
C SER A 107 12.35 47.18 -10.98
N GLY A 108 11.42 46.60 -10.22
CA GLY A 108 10.66 45.41 -10.64
C GLY A 108 9.70 45.70 -11.77
N ASN A 109 9.58 44.74 -12.69
CA ASN A 109 8.79 44.87 -13.92
C ASN A 109 7.65 43.83 -13.99
N TYR A 110 6.66 44.09 -14.84
CA TYR A 110 5.60 43.12 -15.17
C TYR A 110 4.78 42.63 -13.97
N ASN A 111 4.60 43.47 -12.94
CA ASN A 111 3.84 43.10 -11.75
C ASN A 111 2.40 43.61 -11.80
N THR A 112 1.44 42.78 -11.40
CA THR A 112 0.02 43.16 -11.24
C THR A 112 -0.38 43.02 -9.78
N PHE A 113 -0.49 44.12 -9.05
CA PHE A 113 -0.88 44.17 -7.64
C PHE A 113 -2.24 44.86 -7.48
N THR A 114 -3.18 44.19 -6.82
CA THR A 114 -4.53 44.70 -6.58
C THR A 114 -4.97 44.44 -5.14
N GLY A 115 -5.42 45.48 -4.44
CA GLY A 115 -5.75 45.46 -3.01
C GLY A 115 -4.77 46.27 -2.17
N SER A 116 -5.23 46.77 -1.02
CA SER A 116 -4.39 47.59 -0.13
C SER A 116 -3.19 46.80 0.37
N TYR A 117 -2.00 47.41 0.29
CA TYR A 117 -0.71 46.85 0.67
C TYR A 117 -0.28 45.59 -0.10
N SER A 118 -0.93 45.25 -1.22
CA SER A 118 -0.46 44.18 -2.11
C SER A 118 0.95 44.50 -2.63
N GLY A 119 1.89 43.56 -2.48
CA GLY A 119 3.29 43.73 -2.90
C GLY A 119 4.01 44.93 -2.27
N PHE A 120 3.64 45.35 -1.06
CA PHE A 120 4.15 46.59 -0.45
C PHE A 120 5.69 46.69 -0.45
N ASN A 121 6.40 45.63 -0.06
CA ASN A 121 7.88 45.59 0.00
C ASN A 121 8.57 45.10 -1.28
N SER A 122 7.85 44.96 -2.40
CA SER A 122 8.36 44.39 -3.67
C SER A 122 9.34 45.26 -4.42
N SER A 123 10.57 45.37 -3.90
CA SER A 123 11.62 46.27 -4.37
C SER A 123 12.18 45.98 -5.77
N LYS A 124 12.50 44.71 -6.06
CA LYS A 124 13.10 44.27 -7.33
C LYS A 124 12.38 43.07 -7.95
N ALA A 125 11.30 42.64 -7.31
CA ALA A 125 10.51 41.49 -7.72
C ALA A 125 9.82 41.77 -9.07
N SER A 126 9.87 40.80 -9.99
CA SER A 126 9.27 40.90 -11.32
C SER A 126 8.31 39.75 -11.61
N ASN A 127 7.40 39.94 -12.56
CA ASN A 127 6.48 38.91 -13.06
C ASN A 127 5.53 38.36 -11.99
N ASN A 128 5.10 39.18 -11.01
CA ASN A 128 4.21 38.74 -9.94
C ASN A 128 2.77 39.23 -10.12
N VAL A 129 1.80 38.41 -9.72
CA VAL A 129 0.37 38.76 -9.70
C VAL A 129 -0.16 38.62 -8.28
N PHE A 130 -0.42 39.72 -7.59
CA PHE A 130 -0.94 39.73 -6.21
C PHE A 130 -2.33 40.37 -6.16
N THR A 131 -3.30 39.65 -5.62
CA THR A 131 -4.67 40.14 -5.44
C THR A 131 -5.14 39.90 -4.00
N GLY A 132 -5.70 40.94 -3.37
CA GLY A 132 -6.17 40.89 -1.98
C GLY A 132 -5.34 41.75 -1.02
N TRP A 133 -5.90 41.98 0.17
CA TRP A 133 -5.26 42.82 1.19
C TRP A 133 -3.96 42.17 1.68
N SER A 134 -2.86 42.91 1.55
CA SER A 134 -1.50 42.48 1.90
C SER A 134 -1.03 41.15 1.27
N ALA A 135 -1.56 40.78 0.10
CA ALA A 135 -1.02 39.66 -0.66
C ALA A 135 0.43 39.97 -1.08
N GLY A 136 1.37 39.04 -0.82
CA GLY A 136 2.80 39.23 -1.14
C GLY A 136 3.49 40.40 -0.41
N TYR A 137 2.96 40.85 0.74
CA TYR A 137 3.41 42.08 1.43
C TYR A 137 4.93 42.19 1.61
N SER A 138 5.59 41.10 2.03
CA SER A 138 7.02 41.06 2.34
C SER A 138 7.87 40.57 1.17
N ASN A 139 7.30 40.31 -0.01
CA ASN A 139 8.07 39.83 -1.15
C ASN A 139 9.03 40.92 -1.61
N ILE A 140 10.33 40.79 -1.34
CA ILE A 140 11.36 41.78 -1.70
C ILE A 140 11.90 41.55 -3.13
N LYS A 141 12.12 40.28 -3.48
CA LYS A 141 12.87 39.85 -4.69
C LYS A 141 12.26 38.64 -5.41
N GLY A 142 11.25 38.01 -4.85
CA GLY A 142 10.66 36.78 -5.38
C GLY A 142 9.93 37.03 -6.69
N GLU A 143 10.14 36.18 -7.69
CA GLU A 143 9.61 36.34 -9.04
C GLU A 143 8.61 35.23 -9.42
N HIS A 144 7.79 35.50 -10.45
CA HIS A 144 6.85 34.52 -11.02
C HIS A 144 5.85 33.96 -10.00
N ASN A 145 5.46 34.77 -9.01
CA ASN A 145 4.49 34.36 -8.00
C ASN A 145 3.08 34.84 -8.33
N VAL A 146 2.08 34.02 -8.01
CA VAL A 146 0.65 34.36 -8.14
C VAL A 146 -0.03 34.18 -6.80
N PHE A 147 -0.41 35.27 -6.12
CA PHE A 147 -1.07 35.24 -4.81
C PHE A 147 -2.44 35.87 -4.88
N SER A 148 -3.46 35.18 -4.39
CA SER A 148 -4.84 35.66 -4.41
C SER A 148 -5.56 35.34 -3.10
N GLY A 149 -5.76 36.35 -2.26
CA GLY A 149 -6.48 36.24 -1.00
C GLY A 149 -5.94 37.16 0.09
N TYR A 150 -6.71 37.30 1.17
CA TYR A 150 -6.28 38.06 2.36
C TYR A 150 -4.98 37.47 2.93
N LYS A 151 -3.89 38.26 2.94
CA LYS A 151 -2.55 37.86 3.38
C LYS A 151 -2.01 36.58 2.72
N SER A 152 -2.40 36.28 1.48
CA SER A 152 -1.78 35.17 0.74
C SER A 152 -0.30 35.47 0.46
N GLY A 153 0.60 34.53 0.77
CA GLY A 153 2.04 34.69 0.58
C GLY A 153 2.66 35.88 1.34
N TYR A 154 2.10 36.29 2.48
CA TYR A 154 2.49 37.55 3.16
C TYR A 154 3.99 37.67 3.45
N TYR A 155 4.64 36.58 3.89
CA TYR A 155 6.08 36.55 4.19
C TYR A 155 6.95 36.00 3.04
N ASN A 156 6.36 35.67 1.88
CA ASN A 156 7.05 35.00 0.78
C ASN A 156 8.13 35.88 0.16
N ILE A 157 9.38 35.42 0.15
CA ILE A 157 10.50 36.05 -0.59
C ILE A 157 11.10 35.12 -1.67
N ALA A 158 10.41 34.01 -1.98
CA ALA A 158 10.82 32.98 -2.93
C ALA A 158 10.10 33.10 -4.30
N ASP A 159 10.52 32.27 -5.25
CA ASP A 159 10.05 32.31 -6.64
C ASP A 159 9.05 31.19 -6.95
N ASN A 160 8.30 31.34 -8.05
CA ASN A 160 7.47 30.32 -8.67
C ASN A 160 6.38 29.72 -7.76
N ASN A 161 5.78 30.52 -6.88
CA ASN A 161 4.71 30.05 -6.00
C ASN A 161 3.33 30.53 -6.46
N SER A 162 2.33 29.65 -6.38
CA SER A 162 0.93 29.93 -6.70
C SER A 162 0.04 29.70 -5.48
N PHE A 163 -0.41 30.75 -4.82
CA PHE A 163 -1.20 30.68 -3.59
C PHE A 163 -2.59 31.31 -3.76
N TYR A 164 -3.64 30.54 -3.48
CA TYR A 164 -5.02 30.97 -3.60
C TYR A 164 -5.77 30.66 -2.30
N GLY A 165 -6.35 31.69 -1.68
CA GLY A 165 -7.11 31.58 -0.44
C GLY A 165 -6.56 32.47 0.68
N ALA A 166 -7.41 32.77 1.67
CA ALA A 166 -7.00 33.55 2.83
C ALA A 166 -5.89 32.83 3.60
N PHE A 167 -4.79 33.55 3.87
CA PHE A 167 -3.60 33.07 4.56
C PHE A 167 -2.90 31.85 3.90
N SER A 168 -3.19 31.56 2.64
CA SER A 168 -2.49 30.50 1.91
C SER A 168 -1.00 30.87 1.77
N GLY A 169 -0.11 29.96 2.18
CA GLY A 169 1.34 30.17 2.16
C GLY A 169 1.82 31.35 3.02
N LEU A 170 1.07 31.73 4.07
CA LEU A 170 1.34 32.95 4.87
C LEU A 170 2.79 33.06 5.33
N SER A 171 3.32 31.98 5.92
CA SER A 171 4.65 31.93 6.53
C SER A 171 5.76 31.49 5.57
N ASN A 172 5.47 31.32 4.28
CA ASN A 172 6.49 30.91 3.31
C ASN A 172 7.58 31.96 3.28
N THR A 173 8.83 31.57 3.48
CA THR A 173 9.97 32.50 3.41
C THR A 173 10.76 32.21 2.15
N SER A 174 11.40 31.05 2.06
CA SER A 174 12.31 30.66 0.97
C SER A 174 11.84 29.46 0.15
N GLY A 175 10.70 28.86 0.47
CA GLY A 175 10.15 27.73 -0.29
C GLY A 175 9.70 28.14 -1.69
N SER A 176 10.24 27.53 -2.74
CA SER A 176 9.88 27.78 -4.14
C SER A 176 9.01 26.67 -4.72
N GLU A 177 8.38 26.94 -5.87
CA GLU A 177 7.66 25.95 -6.68
C GLU A 177 6.47 25.30 -5.95
N ASN A 178 5.83 26.04 -5.05
CA ASN A 178 4.66 25.54 -4.30
C ASN A 178 3.35 26.01 -4.93
N THR A 179 2.35 25.13 -4.98
CA THR A 179 0.98 25.43 -5.39
C THR A 179 0.02 25.16 -4.25
N PHE A 180 -0.54 26.21 -3.64
CA PHE A 180 -1.48 26.12 -2.52
C PHE A 180 -2.84 26.71 -2.91
N PHE A 181 -3.91 25.95 -2.69
CA PHE A 181 -5.27 26.34 -3.01
C PHE A 181 -6.21 25.98 -1.85
N GLY A 182 -6.74 26.99 -1.17
CA GLY A 182 -7.63 26.86 -0.02
C GLY A 182 -7.22 27.77 1.14
N ALA A 183 -8.20 28.13 1.97
CA ALA A 183 -7.91 28.89 3.18
C ALA A 183 -6.94 28.12 4.09
N LEU A 184 -5.91 28.81 4.59
CA LEU A 184 -4.88 28.26 5.49
C LEU A 184 -4.06 27.11 4.87
N SER A 185 -4.14 26.87 3.55
CA SER A 185 -3.34 25.85 2.86
C SER A 185 -1.86 26.24 2.90
N GLY A 186 -1.01 25.32 3.37
CA GLY A 186 0.44 25.55 3.52
C GLY A 186 0.81 26.70 4.46
N LEU A 187 -0.05 27.06 5.44
CA LEU A 187 0.12 28.27 6.25
C LEU A 187 1.48 28.37 6.96
N ASN A 188 1.98 27.26 7.50
CA ASN A 188 3.28 27.22 8.20
C ASN A 188 4.44 26.77 7.32
N ASN A 189 4.27 26.61 6.00
CA ASN A 189 5.41 26.32 5.14
C ASN A 189 6.40 27.46 5.26
N THR A 190 7.65 27.20 5.63
CA THR A 190 8.70 28.22 5.73
C THR A 190 9.73 28.07 4.63
N THR A 191 10.17 26.84 4.37
CA THR A 191 11.27 26.51 3.44
C THR A 191 10.96 25.34 2.50
N GLY A 192 9.83 24.66 2.70
CA GLY A 192 9.45 23.50 1.88
C GLY A 192 9.23 23.88 0.42
N VAL A 193 9.69 23.01 -0.49
CA VAL A 193 9.64 23.22 -1.95
C VAL A 193 8.80 22.18 -2.65
N GLN A 194 8.32 22.50 -3.85
CA GLN A 194 7.67 21.54 -4.76
C GLN A 194 6.43 20.85 -4.15
N ASN A 195 5.69 21.57 -3.30
CA ASN A 195 4.48 21.06 -2.69
C ASN A 195 3.21 21.49 -3.43
N VAL A 196 2.24 20.58 -3.56
CA VAL A 196 0.92 20.85 -4.13
C VAL A 196 -0.16 20.59 -3.08
N TYR A 197 -0.77 21.63 -2.55
CA TYR A 197 -1.82 21.55 -1.53
C TYR A 197 -3.14 22.11 -2.04
N LEU A 198 -4.17 21.28 -2.14
CA LEU A 198 -5.48 21.63 -2.66
C LEU A 198 -6.58 21.27 -1.64
N GLY A 199 -6.99 22.24 -0.84
CA GLY A 199 -8.04 22.11 0.17
C GLY A 199 -7.80 23.03 1.36
N ALA A 200 -8.85 23.40 2.09
CA ALA A 200 -8.68 24.17 3.33
C ALA A 200 -7.89 23.35 4.36
N ASN A 201 -6.93 23.98 5.04
CA ASN A 201 -6.00 23.37 6.01
C ASN A 201 -5.10 22.24 5.45
N SER A 202 -5.03 22.05 4.13
CA SER A 202 -4.09 21.08 3.53
C SER A 202 -2.64 21.51 3.82
N GLY A 203 -1.82 20.59 4.32
CA GLY A 203 -0.41 20.86 4.66
C GLY A 203 -0.18 21.95 5.71
N TYR A 204 -1.17 22.25 6.56
CA TYR A 204 -1.16 23.41 7.47
C TYR A 204 0.10 23.55 8.33
N LYS A 205 0.61 22.45 8.92
CA LYS A 205 1.81 22.45 9.78
C LYS A 205 3.11 22.15 9.04
N ASN A 206 3.07 21.85 7.74
CA ASN A 206 4.30 21.52 7.04
C ASN A 206 5.19 22.76 6.99
N SER A 207 6.37 22.70 7.63
CA SER A 207 7.34 23.79 7.71
C SER A 207 8.49 23.63 6.72
N THR A 208 8.96 22.41 6.48
CA THR A 208 10.21 22.12 5.75
C THR A 208 10.11 20.94 4.78
N GLY A 209 9.01 20.19 4.79
CA GLY A 209 8.81 19.03 3.95
C GLY A 209 8.61 19.41 2.48
N ASN A 210 9.19 18.61 1.60
CA ASN A 210 9.23 18.84 0.15
C ASN A 210 8.43 17.78 -0.60
N ASP A 211 8.12 18.04 -1.87
CA ASP A 211 7.63 17.02 -2.80
C ASP A 211 6.36 16.32 -2.30
N ASN A 212 5.46 17.06 -1.65
CA ASN A 212 4.21 16.51 -1.15
C ASN A 212 3.01 16.95 -2.01
N VAL A 213 2.06 16.03 -2.22
CA VAL A 213 0.79 16.29 -2.89
C VAL A 213 -0.36 16.02 -1.93
N PHE A 214 -0.99 17.07 -1.41
CA PHE A 214 -2.13 16.95 -0.49
C PHE A 214 -3.40 17.53 -1.09
N VAL A 215 -4.41 16.70 -1.29
CA VAL A 215 -5.68 17.08 -1.91
C VAL A 215 -6.83 16.68 -1.00
N GLY A 216 -7.54 17.65 -0.43
CA GLY A 216 -8.66 17.44 0.47
C GLY A 216 -8.63 18.36 1.68
N TYR A 217 -9.78 18.47 2.37
CA TYR A 217 -9.87 19.19 3.63
C TYR A 217 -8.95 18.55 4.67
N SER A 218 -8.03 19.33 5.24
CA SER A 218 -7.07 18.90 6.27
C SER A 218 -6.18 17.69 5.89
N ALA A 219 -5.98 17.43 4.59
CA ALA A 219 -5.04 16.42 4.14
C ALA A 219 -3.61 16.80 4.57
N GLY A 220 -2.89 15.86 5.21
CA GLY A 220 -1.54 16.10 5.72
C GLY A 220 -1.43 17.23 6.76
N LEU A 221 -2.48 17.54 7.53
CA LEU A 221 -2.51 18.72 8.40
C LEU A 221 -1.30 18.85 9.33
N ASN A 222 -0.85 17.74 9.93
CA ASN A 222 0.26 17.73 10.90
C ASN A 222 1.63 17.34 10.31
N THR A 223 1.73 17.10 9.00
CA THR A 223 2.97 16.56 8.42
C THR A 223 4.06 17.59 8.34
N THR A 224 5.27 17.15 8.64
CA THR A 224 6.51 17.90 8.40
C THR A 224 7.46 17.15 7.48
N ALA A 225 7.02 15.98 6.98
CA ALA A 225 7.80 15.07 6.16
C ALA A 225 7.69 15.37 4.66
N SER A 226 8.58 14.76 3.88
CA SER A 226 8.64 14.86 2.41
C SER A 226 8.12 13.61 1.70
N TYR A 227 7.88 13.74 0.40
CA TYR A 227 7.57 12.61 -0.50
C TYR A 227 6.25 11.88 -0.16
N ASN A 228 5.21 12.60 0.24
CA ASN A 228 3.91 12.01 0.55
C ASN A 228 2.82 12.47 -0.43
N VAL A 229 1.93 11.54 -0.78
CA VAL A 229 0.74 11.80 -1.60
C VAL A 229 -0.50 11.48 -0.78
N PHE A 230 -1.25 12.48 -0.33
CA PHE A 230 -2.48 12.31 0.45
C PHE A 230 -3.67 12.90 -0.29
N VAL A 231 -4.60 12.05 -0.72
CA VAL A 231 -5.78 12.44 -1.52
C VAL A 231 -7.04 11.97 -0.81
N GLY A 232 -7.77 12.91 -0.21
CA GLY A 232 -9.00 12.67 0.54
C GLY A 232 -9.10 13.56 1.77
N SER A 233 -10.32 13.82 2.23
CA SER A 233 -10.53 14.57 3.47
C SER A 233 -9.85 13.83 4.64
N SER A 234 -9.03 14.54 5.41
CA SER A 234 -8.22 14.04 6.53
C SER A 234 -7.29 12.87 6.19
N SER A 235 -6.94 12.66 4.91
CA SER A 235 -5.92 11.68 4.55
C SER A 235 -4.56 12.08 5.11
N GLY A 236 -3.88 11.15 5.81
CA GLY A 236 -2.59 11.42 6.46
C GLY A 236 -2.62 12.53 7.52
N PHE A 237 -3.78 12.83 8.14
CA PHE A 237 -3.97 13.98 9.03
C PHE A 237 -2.93 14.09 10.15
N ASN A 238 -2.60 12.98 10.82
CA ASN A 238 -1.62 12.94 11.91
C ASN A 238 -0.21 12.51 11.48
N ASN A 239 0.07 12.42 10.17
CA ASN A 239 1.43 12.14 9.70
C ASN A 239 2.35 13.21 10.28
N THR A 240 3.42 12.82 10.97
CA THR A 240 4.39 13.74 11.57
C THR A 240 5.70 13.67 10.78
N THR A 241 6.36 12.51 10.80
CA THR A 241 7.68 12.31 10.18
C THR A 241 7.69 11.23 9.10
N GLY A 242 6.59 10.51 8.90
CA GLY A 242 6.47 9.46 7.89
C GLY A 242 6.67 9.98 6.46
N THR A 243 7.53 9.30 5.69
CA THR A 243 7.89 9.64 4.29
C THR A 243 7.46 8.55 3.32
N PHE A 244 7.41 8.88 2.03
CA PHE A 244 7.09 7.91 0.95
C PHE A 244 5.73 7.23 1.10
N ASN A 245 4.75 7.90 1.72
CA ASN A 245 3.41 7.36 1.88
C ASN A 245 2.48 7.85 0.77
N THR A 246 1.68 6.93 0.22
CA THR A 246 0.58 7.25 -0.71
C THR A 246 -0.74 6.84 -0.08
N PHE A 247 -1.55 7.80 0.35
CA PHE A 247 -2.86 7.57 0.95
C PHE A 247 -3.94 8.20 0.06
N THR A 248 -4.90 7.39 -0.39
CA THR A 248 -6.02 7.84 -1.22
C THR A 248 -7.33 7.33 -0.64
N GLY A 249 -8.18 8.23 -0.15
CA GLY A 249 -9.45 7.94 0.49
C GLY A 249 -9.68 8.82 1.71
N ASN A 250 -10.95 9.04 2.07
CA ASN A 250 -11.27 9.76 3.31
C ASN A 250 -10.71 8.99 4.52
N ASN A 251 -9.99 9.70 5.39
CA ASN A 251 -9.32 9.17 6.58
C ASN A 251 -8.30 8.04 6.31
N SER A 252 -7.86 7.86 5.06
CA SER A 252 -6.81 6.90 4.76
C SER A 252 -5.51 7.32 5.46
N GLY A 253 -4.92 6.41 6.25
CA GLY A 253 -3.74 6.70 7.07
C GLY A 253 -3.93 7.81 8.12
N LEU A 254 -5.16 8.06 8.60
CA LEU A 254 -5.50 9.19 9.49
C LEU A 254 -4.57 9.34 10.70
N TYR A 255 -4.19 8.23 11.32
CA TYR A 255 -3.35 8.19 12.52
C TYR A 255 -1.89 7.82 12.26
N ASN A 256 -1.45 7.76 10.99
CA ASN A 256 -0.03 7.52 10.65
C ASN A 256 0.79 8.60 11.31
N LYS A 257 1.79 8.27 12.14
CA LYS A 257 2.69 9.25 12.75
C LYS A 257 4.02 9.22 12.00
N ASP A 258 4.70 8.09 12.09
CA ASP A 258 6.08 7.93 11.61
C ASP A 258 6.22 6.76 10.61
N GLY A 259 5.12 6.07 10.29
CA GLY A 259 5.12 5.01 9.28
C GLY A 259 5.52 5.54 7.91
N TYR A 260 6.32 4.75 7.17
CA TYR A 260 6.88 5.14 5.87
C TYR A 260 6.67 4.06 4.81
N SER A 261 6.77 4.45 3.53
CA SER A 261 6.60 3.54 2.39
C SER A 261 5.27 2.77 2.39
N ASN A 262 4.20 3.36 2.92
CA ASN A 262 2.87 2.74 2.92
C ASN A 262 2.04 3.20 1.73
N SER A 263 1.22 2.30 1.19
CA SER A 263 0.31 2.55 0.07
C SER A 263 -1.12 2.16 0.48
N PHE A 264 -1.96 3.13 0.83
CA PHE A 264 -3.32 2.92 1.30
C PHE A 264 -4.33 3.51 0.31
N TYR A 265 -5.27 2.69 -0.16
CA TYR A 265 -6.29 3.06 -1.14
C TYR A 265 -7.68 2.62 -0.66
N GLY A 266 -8.50 3.56 -0.20
CA GLY A 266 -9.88 3.30 0.24
C GLY A 266 -10.30 4.15 1.43
N TYR A 267 -11.62 4.21 1.66
CA TYR A 267 -12.18 4.82 2.87
C TYR A 267 -11.65 4.08 4.12
N ASP A 268 -11.09 4.82 5.09
CA ASP A 268 -10.50 4.29 6.32
C ASP A 268 -9.42 3.19 6.11
N SER A 269 -8.81 3.12 4.92
CA SER A 269 -7.70 2.19 4.68
C SER A 269 -6.47 2.57 5.51
N GLY A 270 -5.98 1.64 6.32
CA GLY A 270 -4.86 1.87 7.24
C GLY A 270 -5.11 2.96 8.28
N ARG A 271 -6.38 3.24 8.64
CA ARG A 271 -6.77 4.39 9.48
C ARG A 271 -5.93 4.50 10.76
N SER A 272 -5.72 3.38 11.46
CA SER A 272 -5.03 3.32 12.76
C SER A 272 -3.52 3.16 12.67
N ASN A 273 -2.93 3.07 11.46
CA ASN A 273 -1.48 2.86 11.29
C ASN A 273 -0.77 3.95 12.07
N SER A 274 0.18 3.62 12.95
CA SER A 274 0.91 4.61 13.72
C SER A 274 2.37 4.65 13.28
N THR A 275 3.04 3.51 13.28
CA THR A 275 4.47 3.37 12.91
C THR A 275 4.73 2.25 11.91
N GLY A 276 3.69 1.51 11.49
CA GLY A 276 3.81 0.47 10.47
C GLY A 276 4.35 1.00 9.15
N TYR A 277 5.15 0.20 8.45
CA TYR A 277 5.85 0.60 7.22
C TYR A 277 5.77 -0.50 6.15
N ARG A 278 6.01 -0.12 4.88
CA ARG A 278 5.97 -1.04 3.73
C ARG A 278 4.67 -1.86 3.62
N ASN A 279 3.55 -1.28 4.03
CA ASN A 279 2.24 -1.91 3.90
C ASN A 279 1.51 -1.46 2.62
N THR A 280 0.80 -2.36 1.97
CA THR A 280 -0.09 -2.07 0.84
C THR A 280 -1.51 -2.47 1.20
N PHE A 281 -2.40 -1.49 1.43
CA PHE A 281 -3.81 -1.73 1.77
C PHE A 281 -4.70 -1.15 0.68
N THR A 282 -5.59 -1.96 0.12
CA THR A 282 -6.51 -1.57 -0.95
C THR A 282 -7.90 -2.09 -0.64
N GLY A 283 -8.86 -1.17 -0.47
CA GLY A 283 -10.25 -1.47 -0.13
C GLY A 283 -10.72 -0.68 1.08
N THR A 284 -12.03 -0.50 1.16
CA THR A 284 -12.71 0.09 2.33
C THR A 284 -12.36 -0.69 3.59
N ASN A 285 -11.86 0.02 4.62
CA ASN A 285 -11.43 -0.54 5.90
C ASN A 285 -10.34 -1.63 5.82
N SER A 286 -9.60 -1.73 4.71
CA SER A 286 -8.45 -2.64 4.61
C SER A 286 -7.36 -2.19 5.58
N GLY A 287 -6.89 -3.11 6.44
CA GLY A 287 -5.89 -2.84 7.48
C GLY A 287 -6.32 -1.79 8.52
N PHE A 288 -7.62 -1.65 8.79
CA PHE A 288 -8.19 -0.57 9.62
C PHE A 288 -7.49 -0.42 10.99
N SER A 289 -7.25 -1.53 11.69
CA SER A 289 -6.68 -1.57 13.04
C SER A 289 -5.15 -1.73 13.06
N ASN A 290 -4.44 -1.72 11.92
CA ASN A 290 -2.98 -1.87 11.90
C ASN A 290 -2.36 -0.73 12.69
N ILE A 291 -1.52 -1.02 13.69
CA ILE A 291 -0.85 0.00 14.52
C ILE A 291 0.63 0.05 14.18
N THR A 292 1.31 -1.11 14.29
CA THR A 292 2.77 -1.23 14.08
C THR A 292 3.15 -2.31 13.08
N GLY A 293 2.18 -3.06 12.52
CA GLY A 293 2.45 -4.10 11.54
C GLY A 293 3.11 -3.56 10.28
N TYR A 294 3.98 -4.36 9.68
CA TYR A 294 4.78 -4.00 8.51
C TYR A 294 4.87 -5.14 7.50
N ASP A 295 5.24 -4.81 6.26
CA ASP A 295 5.34 -5.76 5.14
C ASP A 295 4.04 -6.55 4.88
N ASN A 296 2.88 -5.93 5.12
CA ASN A 296 1.58 -6.55 4.86
C ASN A 296 0.97 -6.09 3.53
N VAL A 297 0.32 -7.00 2.82
CA VAL A 297 -0.43 -6.74 1.59
C VAL A 297 -1.88 -7.14 1.79
N TYR A 298 -2.78 -6.17 1.93
CA TYR A 298 -4.22 -6.38 2.10
C TYR A 298 -4.98 -5.80 0.92
N VAL A 299 -5.75 -6.64 0.21
CA VAL A 299 -6.51 -6.25 -0.98
C VAL A 299 -7.92 -6.81 -0.88
N GLY A 300 -8.91 -5.94 -0.71
CA GLY A 300 -10.31 -6.26 -0.53
C GLY A 300 -10.92 -5.50 0.65
N ALA A 301 -12.24 -5.30 0.62
CA ALA A 301 -12.91 -4.62 1.72
C ALA A 301 -12.78 -5.43 3.03
N SER A 302 -12.38 -4.74 4.10
CA SER A 302 -12.11 -5.29 5.43
C SER A 302 -11.10 -6.45 5.46
N SER A 303 -10.21 -6.54 4.47
CA SER A 303 -9.05 -7.45 4.52
C SER A 303 -8.10 -7.02 5.63
N GLY A 304 -7.69 -7.96 6.49
CA GLY A 304 -6.80 -7.69 7.63
C GLY A 304 -7.33 -6.66 8.63
N TYR A 305 -8.65 -6.53 8.78
CA TYR A 305 -9.29 -5.45 9.54
C TYR A 305 -8.76 -5.33 10.98
N GLU A 306 -8.72 -6.42 11.74
CA GLU A 306 -8.29 -6.44 13.15
C GLU A 306 -6.78 -6.65 13.33
N ASN A 307 -5.99 -6.70 12.26
CA ASN A 307 -4.55 -6.88 12.41
C ASN A 307 -3.95 -5.64 13.07
N THR A 308 -3.37 -5.78 14.26
CA THR A 308 -2.77 -4.65 15.00
C THR A 308 -1.26 -4.58 14.89
N THR A 309 -0.57 -5.73 14.94
CA THR A 309 0.90 -5.82 15.01
C THR A 309 1.49 -6.87 14.09
N GLY A 310 0.65 -7.64 13.38
CA GLY A 310 1.09 -8.73 12.52
C GLY A 310 1.94 -8.23 11.34
N VAL A 311 2.85 -9.08 10.89
CA VAL A 311 3.82 -8.75 9.85
C VAL A 311 3.84 -9.80 8.75
N ASN A 312 4.30 -9.41 7.56
CA ASN A 312 4.50 -10.35 6.44
C ASN A 312 3.24 -11.16 6.10
N ASN A 313 2.06 -10.52 6.15
CA ASN A 313 0.81 -11.15 5.76
C ASN A 313 0.37 -10.72 4.37
N VAL A 314 -0.22 -11.64 3.61
CA VAL A 314 -0.83 -11.38 2.29
C VAL A 314 -2.29 -11.79 2.36
N PHE A 315 -3.20 -10.83 2.46
CA PHE A 315 -4.65 -11.07 2.51
C PHE A 315 -5.33 -10.47 1.28
N VAL A 316 -5.88 -11.31 0.41
CA VAL A 316 -6.51 -10.91 -0.84
C VAL A 316 -7.93 -11.48 -0.90
N GLY A 317 -8.94 -10.63 -0.74
CA GLY A 317 -10.35 -10.99 -0.77
C GLY A 317 -11.19 -10.17 0.21
N PHE A 318 -12.51 -10.17 0.01
CA PHE A 318 -13.46 -9.62 0.98
C PHE A 318 -13.30 -10.35 2.32
N ILE A 319 -13.05 -9.59 3.40
CA ILE A 319 -12.84 -10.07 4.78
C ILE A 319 -11.81 -11.21 4.93
N ALA A 320 -10.83 -11.30 4.03
CA ALA A 320 -9.70 -12.21 4.19
C ALA A 320 -8.86 -11.80 5.42
N GLY A 321 -8.58 -12.75 6.31
CA GLY A 321 -7.82 -12.51 7.55
C GLY A 321 -8.45 -11.47 8.49
N LEU A 322 -9.78 -11.33 8.49
CA LEU A 322 -10.52 -10.31 9.25
C LEU A 322 -10.05 -10.19 10.70
N ASN A 323 -9.97 -11.32 11.42
CA ASN A 323 -9.60 -11.36 12.84
C ASN A 323 -8.11 -11.63 13.09
N THR A 324 -7.28 -11.68 12.04
CA THR A 324 -5.91 -12.16 12.14
C THR A 324 -4.98 -11.10 12.69
N THR A 325 -4.44 -11.36 13.88
CA THR A 325 -3.52 -10.45 14.59
C THR A 325 -2.04 -10.87 14.48
N THR A 326 -1.78 -12.00 13.84
CA THR A 326 -0.49 -12.69 13.76
C THR A 326 0.21 -12.50 12.41
N SER A 327 1.31 -13.23 12.19
CA SER A 327 2.27 -12.99 11.10
C SER A 327 2.44 -14.18 10.17
N TYR A 328 3.04 -13.92 9.00
CA TYR A 328 3.45 -14.92 8.01
C TYR A 328 2.29 -15.71 7.40
N ASN A 329 1.10 -15.11 7.30
CA ASN A 329 -0.07 -15.77 6.72
C ASN A 329 -0.35 -15.29 5.29
N THR A 330 -0.63 -16.22 4.37
CA THR A 330 -1.08 -15.95 3.00
C THR A 330 -2.51 -16.43 2.84
N PHE A 331 -3.48 -15.52 2.83
CA PHE A 331 -4.90 -15.80 2.65
C PHE A 331 -5.42 -15.18 1.36
N ILE A 332 -5.79 -16.00 0.38
CA ILE A 332 -6.26 -15.55 -0.93
C ILE A 332 -7.62 -16.17 -1.19
N GLY A 333 -8.67 -15.36 -1.18
CA GLY A 333 -10.07 -15.77 -1.36
C GLY A 333 -11.01 -14.99 -0.45
N GLY A 334 -12.28 -14.90 -0.83
CA GLY A 334 -13.30 -14.32 0.04
C GLY A 334 -13.39 -15.11 1.35
N ARG A 335 -13.31 -14.41 2.50
CA ARG A 335 -13.39 -14.99 3.84
C ARG A 335 -12.31 -16.03 4.17
N ALA A 336 -11.23 -16.12 3.38
CA ALA A 336 -10.10 -17.00 3.69
C ALA A 336 -9.48 -16.61 5.04
N GLY A 337 -9.36 -17.58 5.96
CA GLY A 337 -8.82 -17.36 7.31
C GLY A 337 -9.54 -16.31 8.15
N ALA A 338 -10.81 -15.97 7.85
CA ALA A 338 -11.49 -14.83 8.47
C ALA A 338 -11.56 -14.90 10.01
N LEU A 339 -11.70 -16.11 10.58
CA LEU A 339 -11.74 -16.31 12.04
C LEU A 339 -10.39 -16.73 12.63
N ASN A 340 -9.31 -16.75 11.85
CA ASN A 340 -7.97 -17.03 12.37
C ASN A 340 -7.53 -15.85 13.23
N SER A 341 -7.41 -16.05 14.55
CA SER A 341 -7.05 -15.00 15.50
C SER A 341 -5.57 -15.03 15.90
N SER A 342 -5.00 -16.24 16.02
CA SER A 342 -3.64 -16.45 16.55
C SER A 342 -2.77 -17.42 15.74
N GLY A 343 -3.29 -17.96 14.64
CA GLY A 343 -2.54 -18.86 13.77
C GLY A 343 -1.45 -18.15 12.97
N GLN A 344 -0.28 -18.76 12.80
CA GLN A 344 0.84 -18.17 12.05
C GLN A 344 1.38 -19.13 10.99
N GLY A 345 1.98 -18.58 9.93
CA GLY A 345 2.64 -19.39 8.90
C GLY A 345 1.65 -20.17 8.02
N ASN A 346 0.40 -19.75 7.92
CA ASN A 346 -0.64 -20.46 7.19
C ASN A 346 -0.72 -20.00 5.73
N THR A 347 -1.01 -20.92 4.82
CA THR A 347 -1.32 -20.63 3.41
C THR A 347 -2.71 -21.13 3.08
N TYR A 348 -3.69 -20.23 2.97
CA TYR A 348 -5.07 -20.51 2.61
C TYR A 348 -5.39 -19.89 1.26
N ILE A 349 -5.68 -20.70 0.25
CA ILE A 349 -5.97 -20.25 -1.11
C ILE A 349 -7.30 -20.86 -1.55
N GLY A 350 -8.34 -20.05 -1.62
CA GLY A 350 -9.71 -20.45 -1.94
C GLY A 350 -10.73 -19.64 -1.14
N SER A 351 -11.95 -19.49 -1.66
CA SER A 351 -13.04 -18.90 -0.88
C SER A 351 -13.35 -19.78 0.33
N ASN A 352 -13.52 -19.17 1.50
CA ASN A 352 -13.72 -19.84 2.80
C ASN A 352 -12.62 -20.85 3.21
N ALA A 353 -11.45 -20.87 2.56
CA ALA A 353 -10.36 -21.74 2.98
C ALA A 353 -9.91 -21.37 4.41
N GLY A 354 -9.83 -22.38 5.29
CA GLY A 354 -9.47 -22.19 6.70
C GLY A 354 -10.40 -21.27 7.50
N TYR A 355 -11.66 -21.07 7.06
CA TYR A 355 -12.58 -20.09 7.65
C TYR A 355 -12.68 -20.19 9.18
N SER A 356 -12.85 -21.40 9.73
CA SER A 356 -13.00 -21.63 11.17
C SER A 356 -11.69 -21.97 11.88
N ASN A 357 -10.55 -21.98 11.18
CA ASN A 357 -9.25 -22.31 11.77
C ASN A 357 -8.76 -21.14 12.64
N ASN A 358 -9.15 -21.16 13.91
CA ASN A 358 -8.97 -20.02 14.81
C ASN A 358 -7.51 -19.85 15.28
N THR A 359 -6.86 -20.95 15.68
CA THR A 359 -5.52 -20.93 16.31
C THR A 359 -4.48 -21.77 15.58
N GLY A 360 -4.89 -22.51 14.55
CA GLY A 360 -4.02 -23.40 13.79
C GLY A 360 -2.89 -22.65 13.08
N SER A 361 -1.70 -23.23 13.09
CA SER A 361 -0.49 -22.67 12.50
C SER A 361 0.14 -23.63 11.50
N ARG A 362 0.92 -23.09 10.54
CA ARG A 362 1.68 -23.87 9.54
C ARG A 362 0.81 -24.82 8.71
N ASN A 363 -0.43 -24.40 8.45
CA ASN A 363 -1.37 -25.13 7.63
C ASN A 363 -1.27 -24.71 6.15
N VAL A 364 -1.57 -25.63 5.25
CA VAL A 364 -1.68 -25.37 3.80
C VAL A 364 -3.03 -25.86 3.31
N PHE A 365 -3.96 -24.93 3.04
CA PHE A 365 -5.30 -25.23 2.54
C PHE A 365 -5.49 -24.64 1.15
N LEU A 366 -5.81 -25.49 0.17
CA LEU A 366 -5.93 -25.13 -1.24
C LEU A 366 -7.26 -25.63 -1.83
N GLY A 367 -8.05 -24.67 -2.32
CA GLY A 367 -9.35 -24.83 -2.97
C GLY A 367 -10.52 -24.29 -2.13
N ASP A 368 -11.71 -24.27 -2.73
CA ASP A 368 -12.90 -23.72 -2.07
C ASP A 368 -13.23 -24.51 -0.79
N SER A 369 -13.39 -23.80 0.32
CA SER A 369 -13.72 -24.36 1.62
C SER A 369 -12.71 -25.41 2.14
N ALA A 370 -11.49 -25.46 1.60
CA ALA A 370 -10.44 -26.34 2.09
C ALA A 370 -10.11 -26.05 3.56
N GLY A 371 -10.08 -27.09 4.41
CA GLY A 371 -9.81 -26.95 5.84
C GLY A 371 -10.81 -26.05 6.59
N TYR A 372 -12.04 -25.88 6.07
CA TYR A 372 -13.04 -24.96 6.65
C TYR A 372 -13.28 -25.20 8.14
N ASN A 373 -13.32 -26.46 8.58
CA ASN A 373 -13.56 -26.88 9.96
C ASN A 373 -12.28 -27.34 10.69
N GLU A 374 -11.11 -27.27 10.05
CA GLU A 374 -9.86 -27.70 10.68
C GLU A 374 -9.48 -26.69 11.77
N LEU A 375 -9.15 -27.17 12.96
CA LEU A 375 -8.78 -26.36 14.13
C LEU A 375 -7.31 -26.53 14.52
N GLY A 376 -6.65 -27.56 14.00
CA GLY A 376 -5.28 -27.95 14.28
C GLY A 376 -4.23 -27.18 13.48
N SER A 377 -2.98 -27.57 13.72
CA SER A 377 -1.77 -27.05 13.07
C SER A 377 -1.10 -28.11 12.22
N ASN A 378 -0.21 -27.71 11.31
CA ASN A 378 0.60 -28.58 10.46
C ASN A 378 -0.24 -29.50 9.56
N LYS A 379 -1.37 -29.01 9.05
CA LYS A 379 -2.31 -29.76 8.20
C LYS A 379 -2.23 -29.31 6.76
N LEU A 380 -2.35 -30.27 5.84
CA LEU A 380 -2.49 -30.06 4.40
C LEU A 380 -3.89 -30.48 3.99
N HIS A 381 -4.64 -29.57 3.35
CA HIS A 381 -5.90 -29.90 2.69
C HIS A 381 -5.86 -29.37 1.26
N ILE A 382 -5.97 -30.25 0.28
CA ILE A 382 -6.29 -29.89 -1.09
C ILE A 382 -7.71 -30.37 -1.34
N ALA A 383 -8.66 -29.45 -1.44
CA ALA A 383 -10.09 -29.73 -1.40
C ALA A 383 -10.93 -28.61 -2.02
N ASN A 384 -12.07 -28.94 -2.61
CA ASN A 384 -13.10 -27.97 -3.02
C ASN A 384 -14.40 -28.22 -2.24
N SER A 385 -14.27 -28.52 -0.95
CA SER A 385 -15.36 -28.90 -0.05
C SER A 385 -14.95 -28.72 1.41
N ALA A 386 -15.92 -28.39 2.26
CA ALA A 386 -15.74 -28.30 3.71
C ALA A 386 -15.72 -29.65 4.43
N THR A 387 -16.12 -30.74 3.76
CA THR A 387 -16.30 -32.08 4.36
C THR A 387 -15.53 -33.18 3.66
N THR A 388 -15.02 -32.93 2.45
CA THR A 388 -14.30 -33.94 1.68
C THR A 388 -12.96 -33.39 1.23
N THR A 389 -11.89 -34.08 1.63
CA THR A 389 -10.52 -33.68 1.27
C THR A 389 -9.96 -34.65 0.22
N LEU A 390 -9.54 -34.12 -0.93
CA LEU A 390 -8.95 -34.92 -2.02
C LEU A 390 -7.57 -35.43 -1.60
N ILE A 391 -6.72 -34.52 -1.11
CA ILE A 391 -5.40 -34.84 -0.55
C ILE A 391 -5.33 -34.24 0.85
N TYR A 392 -5.25 -35.10 1.85
CA TYR A 392 -5.02 -34.74 3.23
C TYR A 392 -3.55 -35.00 3.59
N GLY A 393 -2.96 -34.17 4.42
CA GLY A 393 -1.67 -34.44 5.01
C GLY A 393 -1.51 -33.89 6.41
N ASP A 394 -0.61 -34.49 7.18
CA ASP A 394 -0.18 -34.02 8.48
C ASP A 394 1.35 -33.93 8.50
N PHE A 395 1.86 -32.70 8.46
CA PHE A 395 3.30 -32.43 8.47
C PHE A 395 3.96 -32.83 9.79
N SER A 396 3.21 -32.94 10.89
CA SER A 396 3.76 -33.37 12.19
C SER A 396 4.10 -34.85 12.18
N THR A 397 3.31 -35.65 11.47
CA THR A 397 3.50 -37.11 11.41
C THR A 397 4.11 -37.57 10.09
N GLY A 398 4.23 -36.69 9.10
CA GLY A 398 4.70 -37.00 7.75
C GLY A 398 3.74 -37.92 6.98
N LYS A 399 2.44 -37.83 7.28
CA LYS A 399 1.40 -38.72 6.71
C LYS A 399 0.62 -38.01 5.61
N VAL A 400 0.30 -38.74 4.53
CA VAL A 400 -0.45 -38.24 3.37
C VAL A 400 -1.52 -39.25 2.96
N GLY A 401 -2.74 -38.78 2.79
CA GLY A 401 -3.88 -39.57 2.38
C GLY A 401 -4.55 -39.03 1.12
N ILE A 402 -4.94 -39.90 0.19
CA ILE A 402 -5.51 -39.55 -1.12
C ILE A 402 -6.88 -40.24 -1.31
N GLY A 403 -7.84 -39.53 -1.91
CA GLY A 403 -9.05 -40.13 -2.48
C GLY A 403 -10.35 -39.85 -1.71
N GLY A 404 -10.54 -38.63 -1.20
CA GLY A 404 -11.79 -38.27 -0.52
C GLY A 404 -11.88 -38.91 0.85
N ILE A 405 -10.93 -38.53 1.71
CA ILE A 405 -10.91 -38.95 3.12
C ILE A 405 -12.07 -38.23 3.80
N ASN A 406 -13.12 -38.99 4.08
CA ASN A 406 -14.40 -38.51 4.63
C ASN A 406 -14.25 -38.28 6.14
N THR A 407 -14.53 -37.05 6.53
CA THR A 407 -14.37 -36.46 7.87
C THR A 407 -15.51 -36.81 8.83
N TYR A 408 -15.99 -38.05 8.85
CA TYR A 408 -17.07 -38.42 9.76
C TYR A 408 -16.54 -39.01 11.07
N ALA A 409 -16.69 -38.20 12.12
CA ALA A 409 -16.70 -38.48 13.57
C ALA A 409 -15.46 -38.11 14.41
N THR A 410 -14.33 -37.71 13.83
CA THR A 410 -13.20 -37.14 14.61
C THR A 410 -12.50 -36.04 13.81
N PRO A 411 -11.82 -35.07 14.48
CA PRO A 411 -11.13 -33.98 13.80
C PRO A 411 -10.18 -34.54 12.75
N ASP A 412 -10.37 -34.10 11.50
CA ASP A 412 -9.55 -34.27 10.30
C ASP A 412 -8.20 -34.95 10.56
N ALA A 413 -8.26 -36.27 10.67
CA ALA A 413 -7.12 -37.12 10.98
C ALA A 413 -6.85 -38.06 9.82
N PHE A 414 -5.57 -38.32 9.60
CA PHE A 414 -5.15 -39.46 8.80
C PHE A 414 -5.86 -40.72 9.33
N PRO A 415 -6.48 -41.56 8.48
CA PRO A 415 -7.25 -42.69 8.94
C PRO A 415 -6.43 -43.57 9.91
N ALA A 416 -7.04 -43.95 11.04
CA ALA A 416 -6.37 -44.80 12.01
C ALA A 416 -6.23 -46.23 11.49
N THR A 417 -7.20 -46.69 10.68
CA THR A 417 -7.23 -48.03 10.11
C THR A 417 -7.69 -48.05 8.65
N ALA A 418 -7.32 -49.12 7.95
CA ALA A 418 -7.90 -49.51 6.67
C ALA A 418 -8.46 -50.95 6.81
N GLY A 419 -9.77 -51.08 7.01
CA GLY A 419 -10.34 -52.34 7.49
C GLY A 419 -9.87 -52.61 8.93
N ALA A 420 -9.34 -53.80 9.18
CA ALA A 420 -8.74 -54.17 10.47
C ALA A 420 -7.30 -53.68 10.65
N VAL A 421 -6.63 -53.28 9.55
CA VAL A 421 -5.20 -52.94 9.57
C VAL A 421 -4.96 -51.57 10.20
N SER A 422 -4.11 -51.51 11.21
CA SER A 422 -3.64 -50.25 11.79
C SER A 422 -2.71 -49.49 10.84
N LEU A 423 -3.00 -48.22 10.61
CA LEU A 423 -2.20 -47.34 9.77
C LEU A 423 -1.16 -46.54 10.56
N ALA A 424 -0.87 -46.92 11.81
CA ALA A 424 0.07 -46.23 12.67
C ALA A 424 1.46 -46.09 12.03
N ASN A 425 1.96 -47.18 11.41
CA ASN A 425 3.30 -47.28 10.83
C ASN A 425 3.37 -46.86 9.35
N TYR A 426 2.22 -46.54 8.73
CA TYR A 426 2.15 -46.20 7.32
C TYR A 426 2.12 -44.69 7.11
N LYS A 427 2.86 -44.21 6.11
CA LYS A 427 2.96 -42.78 5.75
C LYS A 427 2.04 -42.39 4.60
N LEU A 428 1.71 -43.31 3.71
CA LEU A 428 0.83 -43.07 2.57
C LEU A 428 -0.40 -43.99 2.65
N PHE A 429 -1.59 -43.41 2.48
CA PHE A 429 -2.84 -44.14 2.32
C PHE A 429 -3.58 -43.67 1.07
N VAL A 430 -4.03 -44.61 0.23
CA VAL A 430 -4.78 -44.30 -0.99
C VAL A 430 -6.11 -45.06 -0.96
N LYS A 431 -7.21 -44.32 -0.79
CA LYS A 431 -8.55 -44.90 -0.81
C LYS A 431 -8.92 -45.33 -2.23
N GLY A 432 -9.38 -46.57 -2.37
CA GLY A 432 -9.70 -47.16 -3.67
C GLY A 432 -8.54 -47.87 -4.37
N GLY A 433 -7.34 -47.85 -3.78
CA GLY A 433 -6.17 -48.55 -4.30
C GLY A 433 -5.36 -47.76 -5.32
N ILE A 434 -4.32 -48.41 -5.87
CA ILE A 434 -3.39 -47.84 -6.84
C ILE A 434 -3.36 -48.77 -8.06
N LEU A 435 -3.61 -48.21 -9.24
CA LEU A 435 -3.31 -48.87 -10.51
C LEU A 435 -1.99 -48.30 -11.04
N THR A 436 -1.00 -49.16 -11.26
CA THR A 436 0.35 -48.78 -11.69
C THR A 436 0.93 -49.83 -12.62
N GLU A 437 1.86 -49.43 -13.48
CA GLU A 437 2.57 -50.33 -14.39
C GLU A 437 3.61 -51.19 -13.64
N GLU A 438 4.27 -50.63 -12.61
CA GLU A 438 5.27 -51.33 -11.80
C GLU A 438 5.26 -50.84 -10.34
N VAL A 439 5.63 -51.73 -9.41
CA VAL A 439 5.97 -51.41 -8.02
C VAL A 439 7.27 -52.11 -7.66
N ARG A 440 8.28 -51.35 -7.21
CA ARG A 440 9.53 -51.90 -6.68
C ARG A 440 9.51 -51.86 -5.15
N VAL A 441 9.62 -53.02 -4.51
CA VAL A 441 9.71 -53.14 -3.05
C VAL A 441 11.14 -53.55 -2.69
N ASN A 442 11.78 -52.78 -1.80
CA ASN A 442 13.12 -53.07 -1.31
C ASN A 442 13.04 -53.51 0.15
N LEU A 443 13.19 -54.81 0.40
CA LEU A 443 13.19 -55.37 1.75
C LEU A 443 14.57 -55.24 2.40
N MET A 444 14.61 -54.97 3.70
CA MET A 444 15.85 -54.97 4.48
C MET A 444 16.22 -56.38 5.01
N SER A 445 15.34 -57.36 4.84
CA SER A 445 15.56 -58.74 5.27
C SER A 445 16.25 -59.56 4.17
N ALA A 446 16.99 -60.61 4.53
CA ALA A 446 17.66 -61.48 3.56
C ALA A 446 16.62 -62.18 2.67
N TRP A 447 16.93 -62.30 1.37
CA TRP A 447 16.14 -63.06 0.41
C TRP A 447 16.18 -64.56 0.73
N ALA A 448 15.21 -65.33 0.22
CA ALA A 448 14.93 -66.69 0.68
C ALA A 448 16.04 -67.73 0.41
N ASP A 449 17.06 -67.41 -0.38
CA ASP A 449 18.16 -68.29 -0.79
C ASP A 449 18.87 -69.06 0.35
N TYR A 450 18.69 -68.65 1.60
CA TYR A 450 19.19 -69.39 2.77
C TYR A 450 18.63 -70.81 2.88
N VAL A 451 17.52 -71.15 2.23
CA VAL A 451 16.96 -72.51 2.22
C VAL A 451 17.95 -73.52 1.64
N PHE A 452 18.85 -73.08 0.76
CA PHE A 452 19.88 -73.93 0.17
C PHE A 452 21.19 -73.97 0.97
N ALA A 453 21.28 -73.27 2.10
CA ALA A 453 22.47 -73.30 2.94
C ALA A 453 22.66 -74.71 3.58
N PRO A 454 23.90 -75.24 3.70
CA PRO A 454 24.14 -76.56 4.29
C PRO A 454 23.58 -76.75 5.71
N GLU A 455 23.52 -75.67 6.47
CA GLU A 455 22.99 -75.59 7.83
C GLU A 455 21.46 -75.49 7.90
N TYR A 456 20.76 -75.31 6.77
CA TYR A 456 19.31 -75.21 6.74
C TYR A 456 18.67 -76.56 7.04
N GLN A 457 17.86 -76.61 8.10
CA GLN A 457 17.17 -77.83 8.52
C GLN A 457 15.78 -77.89 7.87
N LEU A 458 15.71 -78.62 6.75
CA LEU A 458 14.43 -78.93 6.10
C LEU A 458 13.58 -79.82 7.03
N LYS A 459 12.38 -79.35 7.38
CA LYS A 459 11.46 -80.11 8.23
C LYS A 459 11.04 -81.42 7.55
N PRO A 460 10.90 -82.56 8.24
CA PRO A 460 10.35 -83.76 7.62
C PRO A 460 8.89 -83.56 7.16
N LEU A 461 8.49 -84.16 6.03
CA LEU A 461 7.13 -84.04 5.49
C LEU A 461 6.04 -84.49 6.48
N ALA A 462 6.32 -85.47 7.34
CA ALA A 462 5.38 -85.92 8.37
C ALA A 462 5.08 -84.80 9.40
N GLU A 463 6.09 -83.99 9.76
CA GLU A 463 5.91 -82.86 10.66
C GLU A 463 5.16 -81.71 9.98
N VAL A 464 5.44 -81.47 8.70
CA VAL A 464 4.69 -80.48 7.90
C VAL A 464 3.23 -80.89 7.76
N GLU A 465 2.93 -82.17 7.50
CA GLU A 465 1.56 -82.69 7.43
C GLU A 465 0.83 -82.52 8.76
N THR A 466 1.51 -82.79 9.87
CA THR A 466 0.97 -82.60 11.22
C THR A 466 0.65 -81.14 11.47
N PHE A 467 1.58 -80.24 11.13
CA PHE A 467 1.38 -78.79 11.26
C PHE A 467 0.16 -78.30 10.46
N ILE A 468 -0.01 -78.77 9.22
CA ILE A 468 -1.14 -78.38 8.38
C ILE A 468 -2.46 -78.88 8.97
N LYS A 469 -2.51 -80.12 9.46
CA LYS A 469 -3.71 -80.68 10.12
C LYS A 469 -4.12 -79.90 11.36
N GLU A 470 -3.14 -79.39 12.11
CA GLU A 470 -3.38 -78.62 13.34
C GLU A 470 -3.70 -77.14 13.07
N ASN A 471 -3.04 -76.51 12.10
CA ASN A 471 -3.07 -75.04 11.92
C ASN A 471 -3.79 -74.58 10.65
N GLY A 472 -4.03 -75.46 9.68
CA GLY A 472 -4.75 -75.14 8.43
C GLY A 472 -3.98 -74.28 7.43
N HIS A 473 -2.67 -74.09 7.61
CA HIS A 473 -1.78 -73.37 6.69
C HIS A 473 -0.36 -73.96 6.72
N LEU A 474 0.48 -73.55 5.76
CA LEU A 474 1.89 -73.97 5.71
C LEU A 474 2.72 -73.31 6.83
N PRO A 475 3.80 -73.95 7.31
CA PRO A 475 4.75 -73.32 8.21
C PRO A 475 5.29 -72.00 7.64
N ASN A 476 5.44 -70.99 8.49
CA ASN A 476 5.88 -69.61 8.16
C ASN A 476 4.94 -68.78 7.27
N VAL A 477 3.94 -69.39 6.61
CA VAL A 477 2.90 -68.67 5.88
C VAL A 477 1.86 -68.16 6.88
N PRO A 478 1.48 -66.87 6.85
CA PRO A 478 0.47 -66.35 7.77
C PRO A 478 -0.90 -67.00 7.52
N SER A 479 -1.65 -67.23 8.60
CA SER A 479 -3.01 -67.75 8.51
C SER A 479 -3.97 -66.72 7.89
N ALA A 480 -5.10 -67.19 7.35
CA ALA A 480 -6.13 -66.30 6.82
C ALA A 480 -6.65 -65.30 7.87
N ALA A 481 -6.77 -65.73 9.13
CA ALA A 481 -7.16 -64.87 10.24
C ALA A 481 -6.13 -63.76 10.48
N LYS A 482 -4.84 -64.11 10.47
CA LYS A 482 -3.75 -63.14 10.65
C LYS A 482 -3.70 -62.13 9.50
N VAL A 483 -3.87 -62.56 8.25
CA VAL A 483 -3.92 -61.65 7.09
C VAL A 483 -5.15 -60.74 7.13
N ALA A 484 -6.29 -61.25 7.59
CA ALA A 484 -7.50 -60.44 7.74
C ALA A 484 -7.33 -59.35 8.81
N GLU A 485 -6.53 -59.61 9.85
CA GLU A 485 -6.27 -58.68 10.96
C GLU A 485 -5.14 -57.68 10.65
N GLU A 486 -3.97 -58.18 10.23
CA GLU A 486 -2.74 -57.39 10.08
C GLU A 486 -2.55 -56.87 8.65
N GLY A 487 -3.28 -57.40 7.68
CA GLY A 487 -3.06 -57.15 6.26
C GLY A 487 -2.00 -58.07 5.66
N LEU A 488 -1.65 -57.80 4.40
CA LEU A 488 -0.64 -58.56 3.66
C LEU A 488 0.48 -57.62 3.18
N GLU A 489 1.69 -57.81 3.69
CA GLU A 489 2.87 -57.12 3.19
C GLU A 489 3.38 -57.83 1.92
N LEU A 490 3.20 -57.19 0.76
CA LEU A 490 3.51 -57.79 -0.55
C LEU A 490 4.97 -58.26 -0.66
N GLY A 491 5.92 -57.51 -0.11
CA GLY A 491 7.34 -57.87 -0.14
C GLY A 491 7.64 -59.12 0.70
N GLU A 492 7.25 -59.13 1.98
CA GLU A 492 7.47 -60.29 2.85
C GLU A 492 6.72 -61.53 2.36
N MET A 493 5.51 -61.36 1.80
CA MET A 493 4.79 -62.49 1.20
C MET A 493 5.52 -63.04 -0.03
N ALA A 494 6.07 -62.19 -0.90
CA ALA A 494 6.86 -62.64 -2.05
C ALA A 494 8.09 -63.44 -1.61
N LYS A 495 8.76 -63.01 -0.53
CA LYS A 495 9.88 -63.74 0.07
C LYS A 495 9.44 -65.09 0.66
N ILE A 496 8.38 -65.14 1.46
CA ILE A 496 7.87 -66.40 2.05
C ILE A 496 7.45 -67.37 0.94
N GLN A 497 6.80 -66.87 -0.12
CA GLN A 497 6.45 -67.69 -1.28
C GLN A 497 7.70 -68.28 -1.92
N GLN A 498 8.77 -67.49 -2.07
CA GLN A 498 10.05 -67.99 -2.57
C GLN A 498 10.66 -69.07 -1.65
N GLU A 499 10.65 -68.86 -0.32
CA GLU A 499 11.10 -69.87 0.66
C GLU A 499 10.35 -71.20 0.49
N LYS A 500 9.01 -71.15 0.38
CA LYS A 500 8.20 -72.36 0.22
C LYS A 500 8.45 -73.04 -1.13
N ILE A 501 8.72 -72.29 -2.20
CA ILE A 501 9.10 -72.84 -3.51
C ILE A 501 10.44 -73.57 -3.41
N GLU A 502 11.41 -73.03 -2.67
CA GLU A 502 12.73 -73.64 -2.48
C GLU A 502 12.66 -74.89 -1.58
N GLU A 503 11.90 -74.86 -0.48
CA GLU A 503 11.65 -76.05 0.35
C GLU A 503 10.95 -77.16 -0.45
N LEU A 504 9.93 -76.80 -1.24
CA LEU A 504 9.26 -77.74 -2.14
C LEU A 504 10.23 -78.36 -3.15
N THR A 505 11.17 -77.55 -3.65
CA THR A 505 12.21 -78.02 -4.57
C THR A 505 13.13 -79.04 -3.89
N LEU A 506 13.51 -78.83 -2.62
CA LEU A 506 14.29 -79.81 -1.86
C LEU A 506 13.54 -81.12 -1.62
N TYR A 507 12.26 -81.08 -1.24
CA TYR A 507 11.44 -82.28 -1.10
C TYR A 507 11.31 -83.06 -2.41
N LEU A 508 11.15 -82.36 -3.54
CA LEU A 508 11.08 -83.00 -4.86
C LEU A 508 12.41 -83.69 -5.22
N ILE A 509 13.56 -83.06 -4.90
CA ILE A 509 14.88 -83.67 -5.09
C ILE A 509 15.01 -84.94 -4.23
N GLU A 510 14.60 -84.90 -2.96
CA GLU A 510 14.63 -86.07 -2.08
C GLU A 510 13.69 -87.19 -2.58
N GLN A 511 12.48 -86.83 -2.98
CA GLN A 511 11.49 -87.77 -3.51
C GLN A 511 12.01 -88.42 -4.80
N ASN A 512 12.64 -87.67 -5.71
CA ASN A 512 13.24 -88.22 -6.92
C ASN A 512 14.37 -89.22 -6.59
N LYS A 513 15.25 -88.90 -5.64
CA LYS A 513 16.28 -89.85 -5.16
C LYS A 513 15.65 -91.14 -4.65
N LYS A 514 14.55 -91.05 -3.91
CA LYS A 514 13.82 -92.23 -3.40
C LYS A 514 13.16 -93.03 -4.53
N ILE A 515 12.61 -92.38 -5.55
CA ILE A 515 12.05 -93.04 -6.74
C ILE A 515 13.14 -93.75 -7.53
N GLU A 516 14.31 -93.14 -7.72
CA GLU A 516 15.45 -93.77 -8.39
C GLU A 516 15.92 -95.01 -7.65
N GLU A 517 16.01 -94.93 -6.32
CA GLU A 517 16.38 -96.06 -5.47
C GLU A 517 15.34 -97.18 -5.51
N LEU A 518 14.06 -96.85 -5.41
CA LEU A 518 12.98 -97.82 -5.58
C LEU A 518 13.01 -98.45 -6.98
N THR A 519 13.30 -97.68 -8.03
CA THR A 519 13.42 -98.18 -9.40
C THR A 519 14.59 -99.15 -9.55
N LYS A 520 15.75 -98.86 -8.93
CA LYS A 520 16.88 -99.80 -8.87
C LYS A 520 16.50 -101.09 -8.15
N GLN A 521 15.83 -100.99 -7.01
CA GLN A 521 15.38 -102.16 -6.23
C GLN A 521 14.37 -103.00 -7.01
N VAL A 522 13.40 -102.38 -7.68
CA VAL A 522 12.44 -103.06 -8.57
C VAL A 522 13.18 -103.74 -9.73
N LYS A 523 14.18 -103.10 -10.34
CA LYS A 523 14.99 -103.71 -11.39
C LYS A 523 15.73 -104.95 -10.90
N ILE A 524 16.38 -104.87 -9.74
CA ILE A 524 17.08 -106.01 -9.11
C ILE A 524 16.11 -107.15 -8.76
N LEU A 525 14.91 -106.83 -8.27
CA LEU A 525 13.87 -107.83 -7.98
C LEU A 525 13.31 -108.47 -9.25
N SER A 526 13.19 -107.71 -10.34
CA SER A 526 12.73 -108.21 -11.64
C SER A 526 13.74 -109.09 -12.36
N GLU A 527 15.04 -108.95 -12.04
CA GLU A 527 16.12 -109.81 -12.57
C GLU A 527 16.30 -111.11 -11.74
N ARG A 528 15.59 -111.25 -10.62
CA ARG A 528 15.63 -112.41 -9.71
C ARG A 528 14.45 -113.38 -9.86
N ASN A 529 13.46 -113.04 -10.67
CA ASN A 529 12.40 -113.92 -11.16
C ASN A 529 12.64 -114.24 -12.63
#